data_AF-A0A7Y1YP12-F1
#
_entry.id   AF-A0A7Y1YP12-F1
#
_cell.length_a   1.000
_cell.length_b   1.000
_cell.length_c   1.000
_cell.angle_alpha   90.00
_cell.angle_beta   90.00
_cell.angle_gamma   90.00
#
_symmetry.space_group_name_H-M   'P 1'
#
loop_
_entity.id
_entity.type
_entity.pdbx_description
1 polymer ?
#
loop_
_entity_poly.entity_id
_entity_poly.type
_entity_poly.pdbx_seq_one_letter_code
_entity_poly.pdbx_strand_id
1 'polypeptide(L)'
;AGHAPIIANPEYSEFLRRLGQIGCKAISSTIDDELYEAVKSLTLLKENEEATAKDIASAEKKVVQLQEANQTISEMNAIRNLHWWSVEYGLIGQLDQYRIYGAGLLSSIGESKWCMSEKVKKIPYTIHCAQQNFDYTKPQPQLFVTPDFAHLSLVLEEFANTMAIRCGGKIDIERLINSDKLGTIELSTGVQISGHFSDFISAVNNQVAYFSTCGPTALAYREKELIGHGTLNHPDGFGSPVGKLKGINLAIEDMSPRDLEAYNIYEGKKVKLEFVGGVTVEGDVITGIRNLQGKILLIRFKDCLVQFQDKILFRPDQGVFDMAVGKEIISGFAGPADLNSFDLITHEVKYETKISNENKAQKRKNNLYELSSKAREGHLDKRQMDSAVDQAISEFPETWLLLLQWHEACALKGHKALNRLEAHLRDLMRKRQDISHLIKEGMML
;
A
#
# COMPACT_ATOMS: atom_id res chain seq x y z
N ALA A 1 -0.69 18.24 -9.89
CA ALA A 1 -1.90 18.82 -10.54
C ALA A 1 -3.15 17.96 -10.30
N GLY A 2 -3.09 16.64 -10.48
CA GLY A 2 -4.28 15.77 -10.37
C GLY A 2 -4.84 15.55 -8.95
N HIS A 3 -4.00 15.20 -7.97
CA HIS A 3 -4.51 14.85 -6.62
C HIS A 3 -4.97 16.06 -5.79
N ALA A 4 -4.15 17.12 -5.76
CA ALA A 4 -4.31 18.23 -4.82
C ALA A 4 -5.71 18.90 -4.81
N PRO A 5 -6.37 19.14 -5.96
CA PRO A 5 -7.66 19.82 -5.98
C PRO A 5 -8.79 19.04 -5.30
N ILE A 6 -8.76 17.70 -5.35
CA ILE A 6 -9.88 16.85 -4.89
C ILE A 6 -9.72 16.48 -3.42
N ILE A 7 -8.49 16.44 -2.90
CA ILE A 7 -8.21 16.18 -1.48
C ILE A 7 -8.93 17.18 -0.55
N ALA A 8 -9.25 18.39 -1.01
CA ALA A 8 -10.02 19.36 -0.23
C ALA A 8 -11.47 18.91 0.05
N ASN A 9 -12.00 17.93 -0.69
CA ASN A 9 -13.32 17.36 -0.43
C ASN A 9 -13.26 16.45 0.84
N PRO A 10 -14.11 16.68 1.86
CA PRO A 10 -14.08 15.91 3.10
C PRO A 10 -14.36 14.40 2.94
N GLU A 11 -15.30 14.03 2.07
CA GLU A 11 -15.65 12.62 1.86
C GLU A 11 -14.52 11.87 1.14
N TYR A 12 -13.93 12.52 0.13
CA TYR A 12 -12.81 11.95 -0.60
C TYR A 12 -11.54 11.84 0.25
N SER A 13 -11.23 12.85 1.07
CA SER A 13 -10.08 12.79 1.97
C SER A 13 -10.23 11.71 3.04
N GLU A 14 -11.45 11.52 3.56
CA GLU A 14 -11.73 10.42 4.48
C GLU A 14 -11.60 9.06 3.81
N PHE A 15 -12.10 8.91 2.58
CA PHE A 15 -11.87 7.71 1.77
C PHE A 15 -10.38 7.41 1.59
N LEU A 16 -9.57 8.42 1.22
CA LEU A 16 -8.12 8.25 1.05
C LEU A 16 -7.42 7.86 2.36
N ARG A 17 -7.78 8.51 3.47
CA ARG A 17 -7.26 8.18 4.80
C ARG A 17 -7.57 6.74 5.15
N ARG A 18 -8.81 6.30 4.88
CA ARG A 18 -9.27 4.95 5.17
C ARG A 18 -8.61 3.91 4.28
N LEU A 19 -8.44 4.20 2.99
CA LEU A 19 -7.72 3.37 2.03
C LEU A 19 -6.26 3.16 2.49
N GLY A 20 -5.60 4.21 2.97
CA GLY A 20 -4.26 4.12 3.54
C GLY A 20 -4.20 3.26 4.80
N GLN A 21 -5.15 3.42 5.72
CA GLN A 21 -5.23 2.62 6.97
C GLN A 21 -5.44 1.12 6.71
N ILE A 22 -6.25 0.78 5.71
CA ILE A 22 -6.49 -0.62 5.32
C ILE A 22 -5.29 -1.14 4.52
N GLY A 23 -4.77 -0.33 3.58
CA GLY A 23 -3.66 -0.69 2.72
C GLY A 23 -2.36 -0.96 3.46
N CYS A 24 -2.03 -0.20 4.51
CA CYS A 24 -0.82 -0.46 5.31
C CYS A 24 -0.88 -1.78 6.09
N LYS A 25 -2.07 -2.33 6.30
CA LYS A 25 -2.32 -3.62 6.98
C LYS A 25 -2.55 -4.78 6.00
N ALA A 26 -2.65 -4.52 4.70
CA ALA A 26 -2.90 -5.53 3.69
C ALA A 26 -1.70 -6.47 3.52
N ILE A 27 -1.94 -7.78 3.47
CA ILE A 27 -0.87 -8.77 3.32
C ILE A 27 -0.46 -8.86 1.85
N SER A 28 0.83 -8.61 1.59
CA SER A 28 1.47 -8.77 0.26
C SER A 28 2.03 -10.18 0.09
N SER A 29 2.09 -10.67 -1.14
CA SER A 29 2.90 -11.84 -1.49
C SER A 29 4.33 -11.44 -1.88
N THR A 30 5.25 -12.41 -1.89
CA THR A 30 6.63 -12.21 -2.35
C THR A 30 6.72 -11.72 -3.80
N ILE A 31 5.84 -12.21 -4.67
CA ILE A 31 5.75 -11.79 -6.09
C ILE A 31 5.38 -10.30 -6.19
N ASP A 32 4.60 -9.76 -5.24
CA ASP A 32 4.18 -8.36 -5.28
C ASP A 32 5.36 -7.41 -5.05
N ASP A 33 6.30 -7.77 -4.17
CA ASP A 33 7.51 -6.99 -3.93
C ASP A 33 8.45 -7.02 -5.12
N GLU A 34 8.63 -8.20 -5.71
CA GLU A 34 9.44 -8.34 -6.92
C GLU A 34 8.88 -7.51 -8.06
N LEU A 35 7.56 -7.51 -8.22
CA LEU A 35 6.87 -6.70 -9.20
C LEU A 35 7.03 -5.21 -8.90
N TYR A 36 6.87 -4.79 -7.64
CA TYR A 36 7.06 -3.40 -7.22
C TYR A 36 8.48 -2.90 -7.53
N GLU A 37 9.51 -3.65 -7.14
CA GLU A 37 10.90 -3.28 -7.41
C GLU A 37 11.22 -3.32 -8.91
N ALA A 38 10.63 -4.23 -9.68
CA ALA A 38 10.78 -4.26 -11.13
C ALA A 38 10.16 -3.02 -11.81
N VAL A 39 8.94 -2.62 -11.41
CA VAL A 39 8.27 -1.42 -11.93
C VAL A 39 9.06 -0.17 -11.56
N LYS A 40 9.49 -0.04 -10.30
CA LYS A 40 10.33 1.06 -9.83
C LYS A 40 11.63 1.16 -10.63
N SER A 41 12.32 0.04 -10.84
CA SER A 41 13.54 -0.03 -11.65
C SER A 41 13.30 0.41 -13.09
N LEU A 42 12.18 -0.01 -13.69
CA LEU A 42 11.80 0.39 -15.04
C LEU A 42 11.56 1.90 -15.14
N THR A 43 10.86 2.49 -14.17
CA THR A 43 10.62 3.94 -14.11
C THR A 43 11.94 4.70 -14.04
N LEU A 44 12.85 4.28 -13.16
CA LEU A 44 14.18 4.90 -13.04
C LEU A 44 14.99 4.80 -14.34
N LEU A 45 14.93 3.67 -15.04
CA LEU A 45 15.59 3.52 -16.34
C LEU A 45 14.98 4.43 -17.40
N LYS A 46 13.65 4.64 -17.39
CA LYS A 46 12.96 5.55 -18.31
C LYS A 46 13.27 7.03 -18.03
N GLU A 47 13.59 7.38 -16.79
CA GLU A 47 13.99 8.73 -16.39
C GLU A 47 15.48 9.00 -16.63
N ASN A 48 16.30 7.97 -16.77
CA ASN A 48 17.74 8.11 -16.97
C ASN A 48 18.10 8.34 -18.45
N GLU A 49 18.65 9.51 -18.76
CA GLU A 49 19.12 9.87 -20.12
C GLU A 49 20.23 8.96 -20.66
N GLU A 50 20.99 8.28 -19.78
CA GLU A 50 22.07 7.35 -20.16
C GLU A 50 21.59 5.90 -20.36
N ALA A 51 20.33 5.59 -20.06
CA ALA A 51 19.81 4.23 -20.16
C ALA A 51 19.73 3.76 -21.62
N THR A 52 20.17 2.53 -21.91
CA THR A 52 20.08 2.00 -23.27
C THR A 52 18.68 1.44 -23.54
N ALA A 53 18.25 1.47 -24.80
CA ALA A 53 16.99 0.85 -25.22
C ALA A 53 16.91 -0.65 -24.87
N LYS A 54 18.06 -1.33 -24.80
CA LYS A 54 18.15 -2.74 -24.40
C LYS A 54 17.84 -2.92 -22.91
N ASP A 55 18.32 -2.02 -22.06
CA ASP A 55 18.07 -2.08 -20.61
C ASP A 55 16.60 -1.86 -20.30
N ILE A 56 15.98 -0.87 -20.96
CA ILE A 56 14.54 -0.60 -20.86
C ILE A 56 13.73 -1.82 -21.31
N ALA A 57 14.04 -2.40 -22.49
CA ALA A 57 13.33 -3.57 -22.99
C ALA A 57 13.48 -4.80 -22.07
N SER A 58 14.65 -4.98 -21.45
CA SER A 58 14.89 -6.06 -20.48
C SER A 58 14.06 -5.85 -19.21
N ALA A 59 13.99 -4.63 -18.69
CA ALA A 59 13.18 -4.30 -17.52
C ALA A 59 11.68 -4.44 -17.81
N GLU A 60 11.21 -4.00 -18.98
CA GLU A 60 9.81 -4.20 -19.41
C GLU A 60 9.45 -5.69 -19.49
N LYS A 61 10.32 -6.51 -20.10
CA LYS A 61 10.10 -7.96 -20.17
C LYS A 61 10.01 -8.59 -18.78
N LYS A 62 10.86 -8.18 -17.84
CA LYS A 62 10.82 -8.67 -16.45
C LYS A 62 9.48 -8.34 -15.79
N VAL A 63 8.96 -7.13 -15.97
CA VAL A 63 7.67 -6.75 -15.41
C VAL A 63 6.54 -7.59 -16.00
N VAL A 64 6.50 -7.77 -17.32
CA VAL A 64 5.47 -8.61 -17.97
C VAL A 64 5.51 -10.04 -17.45
N GLN A 65 6.70 -10.63 -17.31
CA GLN A 65 6.87 -11.99 -16.77
C GLN A 65 6.34 -12.12 -15.33
N LEU A 66 6.64 -11.14 -14.47
CA LEU A 66 6.15 -11.12 -13.08
C LEU A 66 4.63 -10.91 -13.01
N GLN A 67 4.06 -10.10 -13.90
CA GLN A 67 2.62 -9.91 -14.01
C GLN A 67 1.90 -11.21 -14.43
N GLU A 68 2.46 -11.94 -15.40
CA GLU A 68 1.91 -13.22 -15.88
C GLU A 68 2.05 -14.35 -14.85
N ALA A 69 3.12 -14.33 -14.06
CA ALA A 69 3.36 -15.31 -12.98
C ALA A 69 2.44 -15.11 -11.76
N ASN A 70 1.88 -13.91 -11.58
CA ASN A 70 1.02 -13.59 -10.44
C ASN A 70 -0.41 -14.13 -10.64
N GLN A 71 -0.58 -15.44 -10.45
CA GLN A 71 -1.84 -16.15 -10.70
C GLN A 71 -2.95 -15.83 -9.68
N THR A 72 -2.60 -15.36 -8.48
CA THR A 72 -3.55 -15.05 -7.40
C THR A 72 -3.36 -13.63 -6.89
N ILE A 73 -4.42 -12.84 -6.90
CA ILE A 73 -4.40 -11.45 -6.42
C ILE A 73 -4.31 -11.45 -4.88
N SER A 74 -3.19 -10.96 -4.36
CA SER A 74 -3.01 -10.70 -2.93
C SER A 74 -3.91 -9.55 -2.45
N GLU A 75 -4.04 -9.40 -1.13
CA GLU A 75 -4.78 -8.27 -0.55
C GLU A 75 -4.15 -6.93 -0.93
N MET A 76 -2.80 -6.86 -0.92
CA MET A 76 -2.08 -5.66 -1.33
C MET A 76 -2.37 -5.30 -2.79
N ASN A 77 -2.36 -6.27 -3.71
CA ASN A 77 -2.71 -6.02 -5.11
C ASN A 77 -4.17 -5.62 -5.29
N ALA A 78 -5.07 -6.21 -4.52
CA ALA A 78 -6.48 -5.85 -4.55
C ALA A 78 -6.70 -4.40 -4.09
N ILE A 79 -6.04 -3.97 -3.02
CA ILE A 79 -6.03 -2.57 -2.57
C ILE A 79 -5.41 -1.65 -3.63
N ARG A 80 -4.28 -2.06 -4.24
CA ARG A 80 -3.66 -1.33 -5.36
C ARG A 80 -4.62 -1.16 -6.53
N ASN A 81 -5.39 -2.20 -6.88
CA ASN A 81 -6.39 -2.13 -7.95
C ASN A 81 -7.54 -1.18 -7.58
N LEU A 82 -8.05 -1.25 -6.35
CA LEU A 82 -9.07 -0.30 -5.87
C LEU A 82 -8.56 1.15 -5.92
N HIS A 83 -7.31 1.39 -5.51
CA HIS A 83 -6.65 2.69 -5.62
C HIS A 83 -6.55 3.15 -7.08
N TRP A 84 -6.07 2.29 -7.97
CA TRP A 84 -5.90 2.61 -9.38
C TRP A 84 -7.23 2.99 -10.05
N TRP A 85 -8.26 2.17 -9.88
CA TRP A 85 -9.57 2.38 -10.50
C TRP A 85 -10.43 3.46 -9.83
N SER A 86 -9.93 4.07 -8.75
CA SER A 86 -10.58 5.21 -8.09
C SER A 86 -9.69 6.46 -8.11
N VAL A 87 -8.66 6.49 -7.27
CA VAL A 87 -7.78 7.63 -7.04
C VAL A 87 -7.04 8.07 -8.31
N GLU A 88 -6.59 7.12 -9.14
CA GLU A 88 -5.80 7.44 -10.34
C GLU A 88 -6.66 7.59 -11.61
N TYR A 89 -7.58 6.65 -11.83
CA TYR A 89 -8.35 6.51 -13.08
C TYR A 89 -9.87 6.46 -12.85
N GLY A 90 -10.36 7.02 -11.74
CA GLY A 90 -11.78 7.05 -11.42
C GLY A 90 -12.58 8.15 -12.12
N LEU A 91 -13.87 7.84 -12.36
CA LEU A 91 -14.89 8.74 -12.86
C LEU A 91 -16.04 8.83 -11.86
N ILE A 92 -16.74 9.97 -11.81
CA ILE A 92 -17.84 10.22 -10.85
C ILE A 92 -19.10 10.70 -11.56
N GLY A 93 -20.28 10.22 -11.14
CA GLY A 93 -21.59 10.57 -11.70
C GLY A 93 -22.36 9.36 -12.23
N GLN A 94 -23.15 9.57 -13.28
CA GLN A 94 -23.89 8.50 -13.97
C GLN A 94 -23.06 7.92 -15.12
N LEU A 95 -23.35 6.70 -15.55
CA LEU A 95 -22.60 6.03 -16.63
C LEU A 95 -22.62 6.80 -17.97
N ASP A 96 -23.74 7.47 -18.25
CA ASP A 96 -23.96 8.32 -19.43
C ASP A 96 -23.60 9.79 -19.19
N GLN A 97 -23.46 10.20 -17.92
CA GLN A 97 -23.14 11.56 -17.53
C GLN A 97 -22.16 11.58 -16.34
N TYR A 98 -20.87 11.43 -16.65
CA TYR A 98 -19.79 11.38 -15.67
C TYR A 98 -18.83 12.56 -15.78
N ARG A 99 -18.01 12.75 -14.75
CA ARG A 99 -16.89 13.70 -14.67
C ARG A 99 -15.63 12.97 -14.26
N ILE A 100 -14.48 13.55 -14.58
CA ILE A 100 -13.17 13.02 -14.18
C ILE A 100 -12.86 13.48 -12.76
N TYR A 101 -12.41 12.54 -11.92
CA TYR A 101 -11.78 12.88 -10.64
C TYR A 101 -10.44 12.14 -10.42
N GLY A 102 -10.17 11.07 -11.18
CA GLY A 102 -8.88 10.37 -11.11
C GLY A 102 -7.69 11.30 -11.40
N ALA A 103 -6.68 11.25 -10.54
CA ALA A 103 -5.53 12.14 -10.60
C ALA A 103 -4.66 11.92 -11.85
N GLY A 104 -4.45 10.67 -12.25
CA GLY A 104 -3.77 10.30 -13.50
C GLY A 104 -4.46 10.96 -14.70
N LEU A 105 -5.78 10.81 -14.79
CA LEU A 105 -6.59 11.43 -15.84
C LEU A 105 -6.47 12.96 -15.82
N LEU A 106 -6.63 13.61 -14.66
CA LEU A 106 -6.56 15.07 -14.53
C LEU A 106 -5.18 15.66 -14.83
N SER A 107 -4.11 14.87 -14.67
CA SER A 107 -2.74 15.30 -14.95
C SER A 107 -2.31 15.10 -16.41
N SER A 108 -3.07 14.32 -17.18
CA SER A 108 -2.75 13.91 -18.55
C SER A 108 -3.82 14.36 -19.52
N ILE A 109 -3.53 15.41 -20.30
CA ILE A 109 -4.47 15.95 -21.31
C ILE A 109 -4.88 14.86 -22.32
N GLY A 110 -3.91 14.04 -22.75
CA GLY A 110 -4.14 12.95 -23.69
C GLY A 110 -5.09 11.90 -23.14
N GLU A 111 -4.87 11.45 -21.91
CA GLU A 111 -5.74 10.45 -21.26
C GLU A 111 -7.10 11.02 -20.87
N SER A 112 -7.17 12.29 -20.47
CA SER A 112 -8.42 13.02 -20.26
C SER A 112 -9.28 13.07 -21.54
N LYS A 113 -8.69 13.32 -22.71
CA LYS A 113 -9.42 13.26 -23.99
C LYS A 113 -9.80 11.83 -24.35
N TRP A 114 -8.88 10.88 -24.19
CA TRP A 114 -9.10 9.48 -24.51
C TRP A 114 -10.23 8.86 -23.69
N CYS A 115 -10.27 9.14 -22.39
CA CYS A 115 -11.30 8.61 -21.48
C CYS A 115 -12.72 9.09 -21.82
N MET A 116 -12.85 10.23 -22.50
CA MET A 116 -14.13 10.75 -23.00
C MET A 116 -14.58 10.11 -24.31
N SER A 117 -13.74 9.31 -24.97
CA SER A 117 -14.11 8.63 -26.21
C SER A 117 -14.95 7.37 -25.95
N GLU A 118 -15.78 7.00 -26.93
CA GLU A 118 -16.58 5.76 -26.91
C GLU A 118 -15.73 4.48 -26.91
N LYS A 119 -14.42 4.60 -27.20
CA LYS A 119 -13.49 3.45 -27.21
C LYS A 119 -13.19 2.94 -25.80
N VAL A 120 -13.43 3.74 -24.76
CA VAL A 120 -13.16 3.38 -23.37
C VAL A 120 -14.47 3.00 -22.68
N LYS A 121 -14.60 1.73 -22.29
CA LYS A 121 -15.80 1.24 -21.61
C LYS A 121 -15.99 1.92 -20.26
N LYS A 122 -17.24 2.24 -19.91
CA LYS A 122 -17.64 2.82 -18.62
C LYS A 122 -18.42 1.78 -17.84
N ILE A 123 -17.94 1.45 -16.65
CA ILE A 123 -18.47 0.34 -15.83
C ILE A 123 -18.77 0.89 -14.42
N PRO A 124 -19.84 0.45 -13.73
CA PRO A 124 -20.06 0.83 -12.34
C PRO A 124 -18.89 0.43 -11.43
N TYR A 125 -18.47 1.33 -10.54
CA TYR A 125 -17.48 1.03 -9.51
C TYR A 125 -18.09 0.12 -8.44
N THR A 126 -17.50 -1.06 -8.26
CA THR A 126 -17.95 -2.11 -7.33
C THR A 126 -16.73 -2.84 -6.75
N ILE A 127 -16.95 -3.72 -5.76
CA ILE A 127 -15.89 -4.55 -5.17
C ILE A 127 -15.09 -5.36 -6.21
N HIS A 128 -15.68 -5.68 -7.37
CA HIS A 128 -14.98 -6.39 -8.46
C HIS A 128 -13.77 -5.63 -9.01
N CYS A 129 -13.70 -4.30 -8.82
CA CYS A 129 -12.52 -3.51 -9.20
C CYS A 129 -11.25 -4.00 -8.49
N ALA A 130 -11.37 -4.58 -7.29
CA ALA A 130 -10.25 -5.19 -6.57
C ALA A 130 -9.59 -6.33 -7.36
N GLN A 131 -10.34 -7.03 -8.21
CA GLN A 131 -9.85 -8.16 -9.01
C GLN A 131 -9.43 -7.75 -10.43
N GLN A 132 -9.59 -6.49 -10.79
CA GLN A 132 -9.28 -5.99 -12.13
C GLN A 132 -7.82 -5.53 -12.21
N ASN A 133 -6.97 -6.32 -12.86
CA ASN A 133 -5.60 -5.92 -13.16
C ASN A 133 -5.53 -4.84 -14.26
N PHE A 134 -4.43 -4.09 -14.27
CA PHE A 134 -4.15 -3.00 -15.21
C PHE A 134 -2.72 -3.06 -15.76
N ASP A 135 -2.52 -2.47 -16.94
CA ASP A 135 -1.22 -2.28 -17.59
C ASP A 135 -0.85 -0.79 -17.52
N TYR A 136 0.28 -0.48 -16.89
CA TYR A 136 0.77 0.88 -16.71
C TYR A 136 1.36 1.47 -18.00
N THR A 137 1.61 0.66 -19.03
CA THR A 137 2.26 1.09 -20.29
C THR A 137 1.27 1.45 -21.40
N LYS A 138 -0.02 1.19 -21.22
CA LYS A 138 -1.04 1.34 -22.27
C LYS A 138 -2.19 2.22 -21.80
N PRO A 139 -2.88 2.92 -22.73
CA PRO A 139 -4.14 3.58 -22.44
C PRO A 139 -5.16 2.59 -21.86
N GLN A 140 -5.87 3.00 -20.81
CA GLN A 140 -6.78 2.11 -20.10
C GLN A 140 -8.00 1.77 -20.99
N PRO A 141 -8.34 0.48 -21.20
CA PRO A 141 -9.42 0.07 -22.09
C PRO A 141 -10.82 0.25 -21.48
N GLN A 142 -10.88 0.37 -20.16
CA GLN A 142 -12.09 0.55 -19.37
C GLN A 142 -11.79 1.44 -18.17
N LEU A 143 -12.82 2.13 -17.69
CA LEU A 143 -12.79 2.97 -16.49
C LEU A 143 -14.06 2.76 -15.69
N PHE A 144 -13.97 3.09 -14.40
CA PHE A 144 -15.04 2.84 -13.45
C PHE A 144 -15.68 4.14 -12.98
N VAL A 145 -17.01 4.12 -12.91
CA VAL A 145 -17.84 5.27 -12.54
C VAL A 145 -18.46 5.01 -11.17
N THR A 146 -18.13 5.85 -10.19
CA THR A 146 -18.79 5.89 -8.87
C THR A 146 -19.91 6.93 -8.89
N PRO A 147 -21.09 6.69 -8.27
CA PRO A 147 -22.15 7.70 -8.21
C PRO A 147 -21.71 8.93 -7.40
N ASP A 148 -21.02 8.70 -6.28
CA ASP A 148 -20.51 9.71 -5.35
C ASP A 148 -19.27 9.19 -4.60
N PHE A 149 -18.68 10.01 -3.73
CA PHE A 149 -17.51 9.62 -2.93
C PHE A 149 -17.87 8.71 -1.75
N ALA A 150 -19.09 8.80 -1.20
CA ALA A 150 -19.55 7.92 -0.14
C ALA A 150 -19.58 6.45 -0.62
N HIS A 151 -19.93 6.21 -1.88
CA HIS A 151 -19.91 4.89 -2.50
C HIS A 151 -18.49 4.30 -2.62
N LEU A 152 -17.44 5.12 -2.78
CA LEU A 152 -16.06 4.63 -2.75
C LEU A 152 -15.73 4.03 -1.38
N SER A 153 -16.10 4.73 -0.30
CA SER A 153 -15.94 4.24 1.07
C SER A 153 -16.77 2.99 1.33
N LEU A 154 -17.99 2.92 0.82
CA LEU A 154 -18.83 1.72 0.92
C LEU A 154 -18.14 0.49 0.30
N VAL A 155 -17.66 0.61 -0.93
CA VAL A 155 -16.98 -0.49 -1.64
C VAL A 155 -15.67 -0.88 -0.95
N LEU A 156 -14.91 0.10 -0.44
CA LEU A 156 -13.69 -0.18 0.32
C LEU A 156 -14.00 -0.95 1.61
N GLU A 157 -15.06 -0.58 2.33
CA GLU A 157 -15.49 -1.26 3.55
C GLU A 157 -16.05 -2.66 3.26
N GLU A 158 -16.78 -2.83 2.15
CA GLU A 158 -17.21 -4.13 1.65
C GLU A 158 -15.99 -5.03 1.37
N PHE A 159 -14.96 -4.49 0.71
CA PHE A 159 -13.72 -5.22 0.45
C PHE A 159 -12.96 -5.54 1.74
N ALA A 160 -12.87 -4.59 2.68
CA ALA A 160 -12.21 -4.81 3.97
C ALA A 160 -12.84 -5.94 4.78
N ASN A 161 -14.14 -6.19 4.64
CA ASN A 161 -14.83 -7.33 5.27
C ASN A 161 -14.42 -8.70 4.67
N THR A 162 -13.71 -8.71 3.55
CA THR A 162 -13.15 -9.93 2.93
C THR A 162 -11.67 -10.14 3.25
N MET A 163 -11.03 -9.13 3.84
CA MET A 163 -9.61 -9.14 4.18
C MET A 163 -9.34 -9.78 5.55
N ALA A 164 -8.12 -10.27 5.72
CA ALA A 164 -7.60 -10.84 6.95
C ALA A 164 -7.77 -9.90 8.15
N ILE A 165 -7.73 -8.59 7.91
CA ILE A 165 -7.92 -7.59 8.96
C ILE A 165 -9.28 -7.71 9.69
N ARG A 166 -10.29 -8.40 9.12
CA ARG A 166 -11.63 -8.59 9.72
C ARG A 166 -12.16 -10.03 9.69
N CYS A 167 -11.56 -10.91 8.90
CA CYS A 167 -12.01 -12.29 8.77
C CYS A 167 -11.44 -13.20 9.87
N GLY A 168 -10.15 -13.07 10.17
CA GLY A 168 -9.50 -13.94 11.13
C GLY A 168 -9.29 -15.38 10.62
N GLY A 169 -8.90 -16.24 11.55
CA GLY A 169 -8.85 -17.68 11.36
C GLY A 169 -7.67 -18.18 10.51
N LYS A 170 -7.90 -19.30 9.82
CA LYS A 170 -6.85 -20.07 9.14
C LYS A 170 -6.26 -19.35 7.92
N ILE A 171 -7.13 -18.73 7.12
CA ILE A 171 -6.74 -18.06 5.87
C ILE A 171 -5.71 -16.96 6.18
N ASP A 172 -5.87 -16.27 7.30
CA ASP A 172 -4.99 -15.18 7.71
C ASP A 172 -3.58 -15.68 8.03
N ILE A 173 -3.45 -16.76 8.80
CA ILE A 173 -2.14 -17.35 9.07
C ILE A 173 -1.52 -17.89 7.79
N GLU A 174 -2.28 -18.56 6.92
CA GLU A 174 -1.76 -19.02 5.63
C GLU A 174 -1.22 -17.87 4.80
N ARG A 175 -1.94 -16.74 4.74
CA ARG A 175 -1.47 -15.51 4.05
C ARG A 175 -0.20 -14.97 4.68
N LEU A 176 -0.13 -14.90 6.01
CA LEU A 176 1.05 -14.41 6.74
C LEU A 176 2.28 -15.30 6.51
N ILE A 177 2.12 -16.62 6.57
CA ILE A 177 3.21 -17.59 6.28
C ILE A 177 3.67 -17.43 4.83
N ASN A 178 2.74 -17.38 3.87
CA ASN A 178 3.07 -17.23 2.45
C ASN A 178 3.71 -15.87 2.11
N SER A 179 3.48 -14.84 2.93
CA SER A 179 4.09 -13.53 2.75
C SER A 179 5.58 -13.50 3.13
N ASP A 180 6.03 -14.43 4.00
CA ASP A 180 7.38 -14.49 4.58
C ASP A 180 7.85 -13.15 5.19
N LYS A 181 6.90 -12.37 5.73
CA LYS A 181 7.13 -11.05 6.30
C LYS A 181 6.70 -10.98 7.75
N LEU A 182 7.18 -9.92 8.41
CA LEU A 182 6.65 -9.51 9.70
C LEU A 182 5.15 -9.21 9.54
N GLY A 183 4.35 -9.92 10.31
CA GLY A 183 2.92 -9.67 10.41
C GLY A 183 2.43 -9.84 11.83
N THR A 184 1.13 -9.65 12.01
CA THR A 184 0.47 -9.71 13.29
C THR A 184 -0.83 -10.49 13.17
N ILE A 185 -1.13 -11.31 14.18
CA ILE A 185 -2.48 -11.82 14.42
C ILE A 185 -3.06 -11.20 15.69
N GLU A 186 -4.38 -11.00 15.73
CA GLU A 186 -5.12 -10.61 16.92
C GLU A 186 -6.06 -11.73 17.35
N LEU A 187 -5.98 -12.09 18.63
CA LEU A 187 -6.85 -13.08 19.26
C LEU A 187 -8.15 -12.43 19.76
N SER A 188 -9.18 -13.23 20.05
CA SER A 188 -10.46 -12.76 20.61
C SER A 188 -10.35 -11.98 21.93
N THR A 189 -9.23 -12.13 22.64
CA THR A 189 -8.88 -11.36 23.84
C THR A 189 -8.38 -9.95 23.54
N GLY A 190 -8.06 -9.65 22.29
CA GLY A 190 -7.35 -8.44 21.86
C GLY A 190 -5.83 -8.53 22.02
N VAL A 191 -5.28 -9.69 22.42
CA VAL A 191 -3.83 -9.92 22.39
C VAL A 191 -3.39 -9.99 20.93
N GLN A 192 -2.40 -9.19 20.61
CA GLN A 192 -1.79 -9.10 19.29
C GLN A 192 -0.41 -9.75 19.36
N ILE A 193 -0.10 -10.64 18.42
CA ILE A 193 1.18 -11.34 18.35
C ILE A 193 1.83 -10.98 17.03
N SER A 194 2.97 -10.30 17.09
CA SER A 194 3.73 -9.81 15.94
C SER A 194 5.02 -10.60 15.76
N GLY A 195 5.26 -11.15 14.57
CA GLY A 195 6.47 -11.91 14.25
C GLY A 195 6.45 -12.47 12.83
N HIS A 196 7.45 -13.30 12.49
CA HIS A 196 7.44 -14.08 11.25
C HIS A 196 6.71 -15.40 11.49
N PHE A 197 5.55 -15.59 10.87
CA PHE A 197 4.76 -16.82 11.04
C PHE A 197 5.38 -17.96 10.26
N SER A 198 5.61 -19.10 10.90
CA SER A 198 6.36 -20.22 10.34
C SER A 198 5.50 -21.47 10.09
N ASP A 199 4.57 -21.78 10.99
CA ASP A 199 3.72 -22.98 10.89
C ASP A 199 2.41 -22.80 11.69
N PHE A 200 1.43 -23.64 11.38
CA PHE A 200 0.20 -23.75 12.18
C PHE A 200 -0.38 -25.16 12.11
N ILE A 201 -1.15 -25.51 13.13
CA ILE A 201 -1.86 -26.78 13.22
C ILE A 201 -3.35 -26.52 13.07
N SER A 202 -3.96 -27.20 12.10
CA SER A 202 -5.42 -27.20 11.92
C SER A 202 -6.08 -28.29 12.76
N ALA A 203 -7.17 -27.96 13.43
CA ALA A 203 -8.10 -28.93 14.00
C ALA A 203 -8.99 -29.56 12.90
N VAL A 204 -9.73 -30.62 13.27
CA VAL A 204 -10.63 -31.37 12.37
C VAL A 204 -11.71 -30.48 11.73
N ASN A 205 -12.09 -29.37 12.37
CA ASN A 205 -13.08 -28.41 11.89
C ASN A 205 -12.47 -27.23 11.10
N ASN A 206 -11.22 -27.35 10.64
CA ASN A 206 -10.49 -26.32 9.90
C ASN A 206 -10.22 -25.02 10.70
N GLN A 207 -10.38 -25.05 12.03
CA GLN A 207 -9.93 -23.98 12.92
C GLN A 207 -8.45 -24.15 13.26
N VAL A 208 -7.78 -23.04 13.55
CA VAL A 208 -6.39 -23.05 14.01
C VAL A 208 -6.36 -23.52 15.45
N ALA A 209 -5.64 -24.60 15.72
CA ALA A 209 -5.45 -25.17 17.05
C ALA A 209 -4.16 -24.67 17.71
N TYR A 210 -3.13 -24.38 16.91
CA TYR A 210 -1.84 -23.87 17.34
C TYR A 210 -1.21 -23.05 16.22
N PHE A 211 -0.51 -21.97 16.55
CA PHE A 211 0.31 -21.21 15.62
C PHE A 211 1.74 -21.09 16.16
N SER A 212 2.69 -20.90 15.24
CA SER A 212 4.11 -20.69 15.57
C SER A 212 4.67 -19.52 14.77
N THR A 213 5.51 -18.74 15.42
CA THR A 213 6.42 -17.79 14.78
C THR A 213 7.87 -18.27 14.90
N CYS A 214 8.74 -17.75 14.05
CA CYS A 214 10.19 -17.92 14.15
C CYS A 214 10.89 -16.57 14.32
N GLY A 215 12.00 -16.58 15.05
CA GLY A 215 12.77 -15.37 15.31
C GLY A 215 12.05 -14.36 16.23
N PRO A 216 12.50 -13.10 16.26
CA PRO A 216 12.00 -12.11 17.20
C PRO A 216 10.48 -11.94 17.13
N THR A 217 9.81 -12.11 18.27
CA THR A 217 8.35 -12.00 18.40
C THR A 217 8.00 -11.05 19.54
N ALA A 218 6.97 -10.23 19.36
CA ALA A 218 6.45 -9.35 20.39
C ALA A 218 4.95 -9.52 20.56
N LEU A 219 4.49 -9.48 21.81
CA LEU A 219 3.08 -9.49 22.15
C LEU A 219 2.65 -8.08 22.56
N ALA A 220 1.50 -7.66 22.05
CA ALA A 220 0.93 -6.35 22.32
C ALA A 220 -0.55 -6.47 22.72
N TYR A 221 -1.07 -5.42 23.32
CA TYR A 221 -2.49 -5.24 23.56
C TYR A 221 -2.86 -3.80 23.25
N ARG A 222 -3.77 -3.61 22.28
CA ARG A 222 -4.15 -2.28 21.74
C ARG A 222 -2.94 -1.50 21.23
N GLU A 223 -2.16 -2.13 20.34
CA GLU A 223 -1.03 -1.50 19.63
C GLU A 223 0.09 -1.02 20.58
N LYS A 224 0.18 -1.61 21.77
CA LYS A 224 1.25 -1.38 22.74
C LYS A 224 1.81 -2.68 23.26
N GLU A 225 3.12 -2.82 23.23
CA GLU A 225 3.83 -3.99 23.75
C GLU A 225 3.44 -4.30 25.20
N LEU A 226 3.23 -5.59 25.49
CA LEU A 226 3.05 -6.09 26.84
C LEU A 226 4.39 -6.14 27.57
N ILE A 227 4.44 -5.58 28.77
CA ILE A 227 5.67 -5.51 29.58
C ILE A 227 6.26 -6.91 29.76
N GLY A 228 7.51 -7.10 29.31
CA GLY A 228 8.23 -8.37 29.41
C GLY A 228 7.86 -9.41 28.35
N HIS A 229 7.15 -9.02 27.29
CA HIS A 229 6.82 -9.88 26.15
C HIS A 229 7.20 -9.24 24.81
N GLY A 230 8.27 -8.45 24.78
CA GLY A 230 8.86 -7.90 23.55
C GLY A 230 9.81 -8.86 22.85
N THR A 231 10.43 -8.38 21.78
CA THR A 231 11.39 -9.13 20.95
C THR A 231 12.62 -9.65 21.70
N LEU A 232 13.01 -8.95 22.78
CA LEU A 232 14.10 -9.39 23.67
C LEU A 232 13.71 -10.59 24.55
N ASN A 233 12.41 -10.76 24.81
CA ASN A 233 11.89 -11.86 25.63
C ASN A 233 11.57 -13.11 24.80
N HIS A 234 11.23 -12.92 23.53
CA HIS A 234 10.94 -14.01 22.58
C HIS A 234 11.83 -13.90 21.33
N PRO A 235 13.17 -14.08 21.46
CA PRO A 235 14.10 -13.90 20.34
C PRO A 235 14.03 -15.02 19.29
N ASP A 236 13.62 -16.22 19.69
CA ASP A 236 13.65 -17.42 18.83
C ASP A 236 12.29 -17.76 18.20
N GLY A 237 11.22 -17.10 18.65
CA GLY A 237 9.85 -17.33 18.21
C GLY A 237 8.88 -17.43 19.38
N PHE A 238 7.61 -17.57 19.05
CA PHE A 238 6.51 -17.75 19.99
C PHE A 238 5.53 -18.76 19.41
N GLY A 239 4.97 -19.60 20.28
CA GLY A 239 3.94 -20.54 19.88
C GLY A 239 2.84 -20.61 20.93
N SER A 240 1.60 -20.71 20.47
CA SER A 240 0.47 -20.81 21.39
C SER A 240 -0.71 -21.60 20.83
N PRO A 241 -1.41 -22.35 21.70
CA PRO A 241 -2.69 -22.92 21.35
C PRO A 241 -3.75 -21.83 21.18
N VAL A 242 -4.73 -22.10 20.32
CA VAL A 242 -5.91 -21.26 20.12
C VAL A 242 -7.14 -22.14 20.26
N GLY A 243 -8.15 -21.68 20.99
CA GLY A 243 -9.41 -22.41 21.12
C GLY A 243 -9.99 -22.44 22.52
N LYS A 244 -11.12 -23.13 22.63
CA LYS A 244 -11.75 -23.48 23.91
C LYS A 244 -11.17 -24.75 24.50
N LEU A 245 -11.27 -24.87 25.81
CA LEU A 245 -10.98 -26.12 26.52
C LEU A 245 -12.08 -27.15 26.31
N LYS A 246 -11.68 -28.41 26.17
CA LYS A 246 -12.58 -29.55 26.00
C LYS A 246 -13.39 -29.76 27.28
N GLY A 247 -14.70 -29.89 27.14
CA GLY A 247 -15.61 -30.08 28.28
C GLY A 247 -15.95 -28.81 29.06
N ILE A 248 -15.47 -27.63 28.63
CA ILE A 248 -15.74 -26.34 29.26
C ILE A 248 -16.38 -25.39 28.26
N ASN A 249 -17.57 -24.86 28.58
CA ASN A 249 -18.29 -23.94 27.69
C ASN A 249 -17.74 -22.51 27.71
N LEU A 250 -17.23 -22.08 28.88
CA LEU A 250 -16.67 -20.76 29.11
C LEU A 250 -15.24 -20.69 28.52
N ALA A 251 -14.96 -19.62 27.77
CA ALA A 251 -13.61 -19.37 27.28
C ALA A 251 -12.70 -18.98 28.45
N ILE A 252 -11.41 -19.35 28.40
CA ILE A 252 -10.43 -19.06 29.45
C ILE A 252 -10.39 -17.55 29.74
N GLU A 253 -10.48 -16.72 28.70
CA GLU A 253 -10.47 -15.27 28.79
C GLU A 253 -11.59 -14.66 29.64
N ASP A 254 -12.72 -15.35 29.79
CA ASP A 254 -13.89 -14.89 30.53
C ASP A 254 -14.05 -15.58 31.90
N MET A 255 -13.08 -16.40 32.33
CA MET A 255 -13.13 -17.12 33.60
C MET A 255 -12.91 -16.18 34.81
N SER A 256 -13.83 -16.23 35.77
CA SER A 256 -13.67 -15.58 37.06
C SER A 256 -12.66 -16.35 37.94
N PRO A 257 -12.14 -15.74 39.03
CA PRO A 257 -11.26 -16.45 39.96
C PRO A 257 -11.86 -17.75 40.51
N ARG A 258 -13.19 -17.81 40.71
CA ARG A 258 -13.88 -19.02 41.17
C ARG A 258 -13.92 -20.10 40.09
N ASP A 259 -14.10 -19.71 38.83
CA ASP A 259 -14.10 -20.65 37.70
C ASP A 259 -12.69 -21.26 37.55
N LEU A 260 -11.66 -20.43 37.61
CA LEU A 260 -10.27 -20.89 37.54
C LEU A 260 -9.91 -21.89 38.65
N GLU A 261 -10.36 -21.62 39.89
CA GLU A 261 -10.16 -22.54 41.01
C GLU A 261 -10.86 -23.89 40.79
N ALA A 262 -12.09 -23.87 40.26
CA ALA A 262 -12.83 -25.08 39.93
C ALA A 262 -12.13 -25.96 38.87
N TYR A 263 -11.33 -25.35 37.99
CA TYR A 263 -10.55 -26.05 36.96
C TYR A 263 -9.06 -26.23 37.33
N ASN A 264 -8.67 -25.97 38.58
CA ASN A 264 -7.28 -26.02 39.06
C ASN A 264 -6.29 -25.11 38.28
N ILE A 265 -6.79 -24.06 37.62
CA ILE A 265 -5.97 -23.05 36.94
C ILE A 265 -5.59 -21.98 37.97
N TYR A 266 -4.73 -22.33 38.93
CA TYR A 266 -4.30 -21.43 40.00
C TYR A 266 -2.80 -21.47 40.20
N GLU A 267 -2.21 -20.35 40.61
CA GLU A 267 -0.77 -20.22 40.80
C GLU A 267 -0.22 -21.31 41.73
N GLY A 268 0.90 -21.92 41.32
CA GLY A 268 1.59 -22.98 42.05
C GLY A 268 0.99 -24.39 41.89
N LYS A 269 -0.12 -24.56 41.17
CA LYS A 269 -0.69 -25.89 40.88
C LYS A 269 -0.28 -26.39 39.50
N LYS A 270 -0.07 -27.71 39.43
CA LYS A 270 0.03 -28.44 38.16
C LYS A 270 -1.34 -28.57 37.52
N VAL A 271 -1.47 -28.19 36.27
CA VAL A 271 -2.71 -28.25 35.51
C VAL A 271 -2.48 -28.92 34.16
N LYS A 272 -3.51 -29.61 33.68
CA LYS A 272 -3.57 -30.17 32.33
C LYS A 272 -4.75 -29.55 31.58
N LEU A 273 -4.46 -28.77 30.56
CA LEU A 273 -5.42 -28.08 29.71
C LEU A 273 -5.53 -28.80 28.37
N GLU A 274 -6.69 -29.39 28.10
CA GLU A 274 -6.98 -30.05 26.82
C GLU A 274 -7.85 -29.13 25.97
N PHE A 275 -7.38 -28.72 24.80
CA PHE A 275 -8.14 -27.88 23.87
C PHE A 275 -9.04 -28.74 22.97
N VAL A 276 -10.18 -28.20 22.56
CA VAL A 276 -11.07 -28.83 21.56
C VAL A 276 -10.31 -29.12 20.25
N GLY A 277 -9.34 -28.26 19.91
CA GLY A 277 -8.48 -28.44 18.75
C GLY A 277 -7.50 -29.60 18.85
N GLY A 278 -7.39 -30.29 20.00
CA GLY A 278 -6.52 -31.46 20.19
C GLY A 278 -5.15 -31.18 20.80
N VAL A 279 -4.81 -29.91 21.01
CA VAL A 279 -3.58 -29.51 21.73
C VAL A 279 -3.76 -29.71 23.23
N THR A 280 -2.73 -30.23 23.89
CA THR A 280 -2.67 -30.39 25.35
C THR A 280 -1.51 -29.58 25.91
N VAL A 281 -1.78 -28.78 26.94
CA VAL A 281 -0.78 -28.02 27.70
C VAL A 281 -0.78 -28.56 29.13
N GLU A 282 0.35 -29.11 29.58
CA GLU A 282 0.50 -29.62 30.95
C GLU A 282 1.70 -28.98 31.63
N GLY A 283 1.52 -28.33 32.78
CA GLY A 283 2.60 -27.67 33.50
C GLY A 283 2.12 -27.00 34.78
N ASP A 284 3.04 -26.37 35.50
CA ASP A 284 2.73 -25.63 36.72
C ASP A 284 2.45 -24.16 36.39
N VAL A 285 1.30 -23.64 36.82
CA VAL A 285 0.93 -22.24 36.60
C VAL A 285 1.81 -21.33 37.47
N ILE A 286 2.50 -20.38 36.85
CA ILE A 286 3.29 -19.36 37.55
C ILE A 286 2.40 -18.16 37.89
N THR A 287 1.87 -17.51 36.85
CA THR A 287 1.04 -16.32 36.96
C THR A 287 0.28 -16.07 35.66
N GLY A 288 -0.65 -15.10 35.67
CA GLY A 288 -1.38 -14.68 34.49
C GLY A 288 -1.51 -13.16 34.39
N ILE A 289 -1.53 -12.65 33.15
CA ILE A 289 -1.73 -11.22 32.87
C ILE A 289 -3.19 -10.99 32.52
N ARG A 290 -3.80 -9.93 33.06
CA ARG A 290 -5.18 -9.55 32.79
C ARG A 290 -5.27 -8.13 32.24
N ASN A 291 -6.32 -7.85 31.47
CA ASN A 291 -6.66 -6.49 31.09
C ASN A 291 -7.45 -5.77 32.21
N LEU A 292 -7.74 -4.48 32.00
CA LEU A 292 -8.52 -3.65 32.94
C LEU A 292 -9.95 -4.15 33.20
N GLN A 293 -10.51 -4.97 32.30
CA GLN A 293 -11.83 -5.58 32.44
C GLN A 293 -11.77 -6.95 33.14
N GLY A 294 -10.58 -7.40 33.53
CA GLY A 294 -10.36 -8.68 34.20
C GLY A 294 -10.21 -9.88 33.26
N LYS A 295 -10.25 -9.69 31.94
CA LYS A 295 -10.02 -10.77 30.97
C LYS A 295 -8.58 -11.25 31.02
N ILE A 296 -8.39 -12.56 30.95
CA ILE A 296 -7.07 -13.18 30.98
C ILE A 296 -6.45 -13.09 29.58
N LEU A 297 -5.28 -12.47 29.49
CA LEU A 297 -4.53 -12.27 28.25
C LEU A 297 -3.45 -13.33 28.06
N LEU A 298 -2.70 -13.62 29.12
CA LEU A 298 -1.59 -14.56 29.11
C LEU A 298 -1.60 -15.42 30.37
N ILE A 299 -1.15 -16.67 30.24
CA ILE A 299 -0.87 -17.56 31.38
C ILE A 299 0.55 -18.11 31.20
N ARG A 300 1.37 -17.99 32.24
CA ARG A 300 2.76 -18.45 32.24
C ARG A 300 2.87 -19.79 32.94
N PHE A 301 3.59 -20.73 32.35
CA PHE A 301 3.81 -22.08 32.88
C PHE A 301 5.30 -22.36 33.05
N LYS A 302 5.67 -23.05 34.13
CA LYS A 302 6.98 -23.71 34.28
C LYS A 302 6.80 -25.22 34.10
N ASP A 303 7.91 -25.90 33.81
CA ASP A 303 7.93 -27.36 33.63
C ASP A 303 6.84 -27.84 32.66
N CYS A 304 6.65 -27.08 31.57
CA CYS A 304 5.50 -27.20 30.69
C CYS A 304 5.79 -28.12 29.50
N LEU A 305 4.87 -29.03 29.22
CA LEU A 305 4.84 -29.84 28.01
C LEU A 305 3.62 -29.44 27.18
N VAL A 306 3.86 -29.03 25.93
CA VAL A 306 2.80 -28.77 24.95
C VAL A 306 2.90 -29.80 23.84
N GLN A 307 1.80 -30.49 23.58
CA GLN A 307 1.74 -31.57 22.60
C GLN A 307 0.46 -31.52 21.77
N PHE A 308 0.57 -31.95 20.52
CA PHE A 308 -0.54 -32.21 19.62
C PHE A 308 -0.40 -33.63 19.08
N GLN A 309 -1.29 -34.54 19.50
CA GLN A 309 -1.16 -35.97 19.21
C GLN A 309 0.24 -36.47 19.61
N ASP A 310 1.03 -37.02 18.68
CA ASP A 310 2.39 -37.50 18.93
C ASP A 310 3.48 -36.41 18.74
N LYS A 311 3.11 -35.21 18.27
CA LYS A 311 4.04 -34.09 18.02
C LYS A 311 4.20 -33.26 19.28
N ILE A 312 5.43 -33.18 19.80
CA ILE A 312 5.78 -32.26 20.89
C ILE A 312 6.04 -30.87 20.29
N LEU A 313 5.34 -29.85 20.80
CA LEU A 313 5.40 -28.47 20.34
C LEU A 313 6.26 -27.59 21.25
N PHE A 314 6.27 -27.89 22.55
CA PHE A 314 7.13 -27.22 23.53
C PHE A 314 7.53 -28.21 24.61
N ARG A 315 8.78 -28.16 25.06
CA ARG A 315 9.33 -29.05 26.09
C ARG A 315 9.71 -28.29 27.36
N PRO A 316 9.67 -28.95 28.54
CA PRO A 316 10.04 -28.32 29.81
C PRO A 316 11.44 -27.71 29.86
N ASP A 317 12.40 -28.27 29.12
CA ASP A 317 13.80 -27.81 29.06
C ASP A 317 13.97 -26.50 28.28
N GLN A 318 12.96 -26.08 27.52
CA GLN A 318 12.96 -24.81 26.79
C GLN A 318 12.61 -23.61 27.68
N GLY A 319 12.26 -23.85 28.96
CA GLY A 319 12.04 -22.81 29.96
C GLY A 319 10.57 -22.50 30.21
N VAL A 320 10.27 -21.22 30.44
CA VAL A 320 8.92 -20.76 30.76
C VAL A 320 8.09 -20.70 29.49
N PHE A 321 6.93 -21.36 29.51
CA PHE A 321 5.97 -21.31 28.41
C PHE A 321 4.94 -20.21 28.66
N ASP A 322 4.93 -19.21 27.80
CA ASP A 322 3.95 -18.13 27.82
C ASP A 322 2.81 -18.46 26.85
N MET A 323 1.61 -18.70 27.40
CA MET A 323 0.42 -19.06 26.62
C MET A 323 -0.45 -17.82 26.39
N ALA A 324 -0.54 -17.36 25.14
CA ALA A 324 -1.51 -16.35 24.72
C ALA A 324 -2.91 -16.94 24.75
N VAL A 325 -3.80 -16.32 25.52
CA VAL A 325 -5.17 -16.77 25.68
C VAL A 325 -6.01 -16.18 24.55
N GLY A 326 -6.71 -17.04 23.82
CA GLY A 326 -7.67 -16.64 22.81
C GLY A 326 -8.53 -17.80 22.34
N LYS A 327 -9.85 -17.60 22.31
CA LYS A 327 -10.81 -18.54 21.72
C LYS A 327 -10.58 -18.72 20.23
N GLU A 328 -10.30 -17.64 19.51
CA GLU A 328 -10.10 -17.65 18.06
C GLU A 328 -9.21 -16.48 17.61
N ILE A 329 -8.71 -16.57 16.39
CA ILE A 329 -8.02 -15.47 15.71
C ILE A 329 -9.07 -14.65 14.99
N ILE A 330 -9.17 -13.36 15.31
CA ILE A 330 -10.21 -12.46 14.79
C ILE A 330 -9.67 -11.53 13.70
N SER A 331 -8.35 -11.41 13.56
CA SER A 331 -7.70 -10.55 12.59
C SER A 331 -6.27 -11.00 12.30
N GLY A 332 -5.81 -10.80 11.06
CA GLY A 332 -4.40 -10.87 10.66
C GLY A 332 -4.03 -9.71 9.76
N PHE A 333 -2.83 -9.14 9.93
CA PHE A 333 -2.36 -8.02 9.12
C PHE A 333 -0.84 -7.96 8.96
N ALA A 334 -0.38 -7.23 7.94
CA ALA A 334 1.04 -6.98 7.70
C ALA A 334 1.62 -5.95 8.70
N GLY A 335 2.89 -6.14 9.08
CA GLY A 335 3.59 -5.28 10.03
C GLY A 335 3.31 -5.61 11.50
N PRO A 336 4.03 -4.95 12.43
CA PRO A 336 3.85 -5.18 13.87
C PRO A 336 2.65 -4.42 14.43
N ALA A 337 2.14 -4.88 15.57
CA ALA A 337 1.11 -4.20 16.35
C ALA A 337 1.63 -2.93 17.01
N ASP A 338 2.80 -2.99 17.64
CA ASP A 338 3.51 -1.83 18.19
C ASP A 338 4.70 -1.52 17.29
N LEU A 339 4.71 -0.31 16.73
CA LEU A 339 5.76 0.16 15.82
C LEU A 339 7.13 0.26 16.49
N ASN A 340 7.19 0.31 17.82
CA ASN A 340 8.45 0.43 18.56
C ASN A 340 9.06 -0.93 18.93
N SER A 341 8.32 -2.04 18.78
CA SER A 341 8.80 -3.38 19.14
C SER A 341 9.82 -3.95 18.16
N PHE A 342 9.87 -3.42 16.93
CA PHE A 342 10.74 -3.91 15.86
C PHE A 342 11.53 -2.76 15.25
N ASP A 343 12.75 -3.05 14.81
CA ASP A 343 13.48 -2.13 13.93
C ASP A 343 12.91 -2.22 12.52
N LEU A 344 12.13 -1.21 12.14
CA LEU A 344 11.47 -1.13 10.83
C LEU A 344 12.38 -0.53 9.75
N ILE A 345 13.64 -0.20 10.07
CA ILE A 345 14.62 0.27 9.08
C ILE A 345 15.12 -0.93 8.28
N THR A 346 14.37 -1.31 7.25
CA THR A 346 14.65 -2.49 6.42
C THR A 346 15.23 -2.15 5.05
N HIS A 347 15.33 -0.86 4.70
CA HIS A 347 15.72 -0.41 3.36
C HIS A 347 16.82 0.66 3.43
N GLU A 348 18.03 0.29 3.03
CA GLU A 348 19.05 1.29 2.67
C GLU A 348 18.65 1.89 1.31
N VAL A 349 18.50 3.21 1.24
CA VAL A 349 18.31 3.92 -0.03
C VAL A 349 19.60 3.77 -0.84
N LYS A 350 19.71 2.70 -1.62
CA LYS A 350 20.90 2.41 -2.44
C LYS A 350 21.12 3.38 -3.60
N TYR A 351 20.18 4.30 -3.82
CA TYR A 351 20.17 5.17 -4.98
C TYR A 351 19.96 6.61 -4.54
N GLU A 352 21.04 7.38 -4.49
CA GLU A 352 20.95 8.84 -4.53
C GLU A 352 20.51 9.22 -5.94
N THR A 353 19.37 9.92 -6.04
CA THR A 353 19.00 10.61 -7.28
C THR A 353 20.17 11.53 -7.64
N LYS A 354 20.94 11.18 -8.66
CA LYS A 354 21.99 12.07 -9.16
C LYS A 354 21.30 13.30 -9.72
N ILE A 355 21.20 14.35 -8.91
CA ILE A 355 20.84 15.69 -9.39
C ILE A 355 21.95 16.05 -10.38
N SER A 356 21.64 15.94 -11.68
CA SER A 356 22.59 16.32 -12.71
C SER A 356 23.00 17.77 -12.46
N ASN A 357 24.30 18.04 -12.33
CA ASN A 357 24.77 19.41 -12.20
C ASN A 357 24.28 20.22 -13.41
N GLU A 358 23.48 21.27 -13.16
CA GLU A 358 22.93 22.11 -14.22
C GLU A 358 24.06 22.66 -15.10
N ASN A 359 24.13 22.20 -16.35
CA ASN A 359 25.08 22.72 -17.31
C ASN A 359 24.74 24.19 -17.69
N LYS A 360 25.71 24.93 -18.23
CA LYS A 360 25.55 26.35 -18.58
C LYS A 360 24.36 26.60 -19.54
N ALA A 361 24.06 25.66 -20.43
CA ALA A 361 22.94 25.77 -21.37
C ALA A 361 21.59 25.61 -20.65
N GLN A 362 21.48 24.68 -19.71
CA GLN A 362 20.27 24.47 -18.90
C GLN A 362 19.96 25.70 -18.04
N LYS A 363 20.98 26.32 -17.43
CA LYS A 363 20.80 27.59 -16.70
C LYS A 363 20.26 28.71 -17.57
N ARG A 364 20.78 28.86 -18.80
CA ARG A 364 20.27 29.87 -19.75
C ARG A 364 18.83 29.58 -20.16
N LYS A 365 18.49 28.31 -20.44
CA LYS A 365 17.13 27.89 -20.75
C LYS A 365 16.17 28.19 -19.60
N ASN A 366 16.54 27.84 -18.36
CA ASN A 366 15.74 28.09 -17.16
C ASN A 366 15.52 29.60 -16.93
N ASN A 367 16.56 30.43 -17.15
CA ASN A 367 16.43 31.89 -17.08
C ASN A 367 15.44 32.44 -18.12
N LEU A 368 15.42 31.89 -19.35
CA LEU A 368 14.43 32.31 -20.36
C LEU A 368 12.99 31.93 -19.99
N TYR A 369 12.77 30.82 -19.28
CA TYR A 369 11.47 30.47 -18.69
C TYR A 369 11.08 31.41 -17.55
N GLU A 370 12.04 31.86 -16.73
CA GLU A 370 11.76 32.84 -15.67
C GLU A 370 11.38 34.20 -16.28
N LEU A 371 12.09 34.63 -17.33
CA LEU A 371 11.81 35.86 -18.05
C LEU A 371 10.45 35.81 -18.77
N SER A 372 10.02 34.68 -19.34
CA SER A 372 8.68 34.59 -19.95
C SER A 372 7.59 34.78 -18.90
N SER A 373 7.76 34.25 -17.68
CA SER A 373 6.80 34.45 -16.59
C SER A 373 6.71 35.91 -16.14
N LYS A 374 7.87 36.55 -15.92
CA LYS A 374 7.93 37.99 -15.61
C LYS A 374 7.33 38.86 -16.73
N ALA A 375 7.46 38.44 -17.99
CA ALA A 375 6.87 39.15 -19.13
C ALA A 375 5.33 39.09 -19.10
N ARG A 376 4.74 37.94 -18.75
CA ARG A 376 3.29 37.80 -18.56
C ARG A 376 2.78 38.75 -17.47
N GLU A 377 3.47 38.78 -16.34
CA GLU A 377 3.18 39.66 -15.19
C GLU A 377 3.39 41.16 -15.51
N GLY A 378 4.07 41.48 -16.62
CA GLY A 378 4.31 42.87 -17.05
C GLY A 378 5.55 43.51 -16.44
N HIS A 379 6.47 42.70 -15.92
CA HIS A 379 7.73 43.16 -15.31
C HIS A 379 8.90 43.27 -16.28
N LEU A 380 8.68 43.06 -17.59
CA LEU A 380 9.68 43.30 -18.63
C LEU A 380 9.28 44.43 -19.57
N ASP A 381 10.29 45.17 -20.01
CA ASP A 381 10.13 46.14 -21.08
C ASP A 381 10.15 45.47 -22.47
N LYS A 382 9.71 46.21 -23.50
CA LYS A 382 9.62 45.69 -24.88
C LYS A 382 10.97 45.27 -25.47
N ARG A 383 12.07 45.95 -25.11
CA ARG A 383 13.40 45.64 -25.66
C ARG A 383 13.94 44.35 -25.05
N GLN A 384 13.72 44.15 -23.75
CA GLN A 384 14.09 42.94 -23.06
C GLN A 384 13.25 41.75 -23.56
N MET A 385 11.96 41.95 -23.84
CA MET A 385 11.12 40.95 -24.48
C MET A 385 11.65 40.55 -25.87
N ASP A 386 11.98 41.52 -26.74
CA ASP A 386 12.56 41.23 -28.06
C ASP A 386 13.88 40.45 -27.93
N SER A 387 14.79 40.89 -27.05
CA SER A 387 16.07 40.21 -26.82
C SER A 387 15.88 38.78 -26.31
N ALA A 388 14.95 38.56 -25.38
CA ALA A 388 14.72 37.24 -24.80
C ALA A 388 14.03 36.29 -25.80
N VAL A 389 13.12 36.79 -26.63
CA VAL A 389 12.49 36.02 -27.72
C VAL A 389 13.52 35.63 -28.77
N ASP A 390 14.37 36.56 -29.20
CA ASP A 390 15.42 36.29 -30.17
C ASP A 390 16.42 35.25 -29.62
N GLN A 391 16.77 35.36 -28.34
CA GLN A 391 17.60 34.38 -27.66
C GLN A 391 16.92 33.01 -27.57
N ALA A 392 15.63 32.94 -27.25
CA ALA A 392 14.88 31.69 -27.17
C ALA A 392 14.80 30.98 -28.53
N ILE A 393 14.51 31.72 -29.60
CA ILE A 393 14.46 31.17 -30.97
C ILE A 393 15.85 30.73 -31.44
N SER A 394 16.90 31.51 -31.16
CA SER A 394 18.24 31.22 -31.64
C SER A 394 18.95 30.11 -30.86
N GLU A 395 18.88 30.12 -29.53
CA GLU A 395 19.60 29.15 -28.68
C GLU A 395 18.80 27.87 -28.46
N PHE A 396 17.47 27.94 -28.48
CA PHE A 396 16.58 26.83 -28.16
C PHE A 396 15.44 26.63 -29.17
N PRO A 397 15.73 26.57 -30.50
CA PRO A 397 14.71 26.55 -31.54
C PRO A 397 13.75 25.37 -31.48
N GLU A 398 14.17 24.25 -30.90
CA GLU A 398 13.35 23.02 -30.76
C GLU A 398 12.56 22.96 -29.45
N THR A 399 12.75 23.94 -28.54
CA THR A 399 12.09 23.95 -27.22
C THR A 399 10.71 24.60 -27.35
N TRP A 400 9.78 23.87 -27.98
CA TRP A 400 8.44 24.37 -28.31
C TRP A 400 7.68 24.97 -27.11
N LEU A 401 7.82 24.39 -25.91
CA LEU A 401 7.13 24.88 -24.71
C LEU A 401 7.63 26.27 -24.27
N LEU A 402 8.93 26.53 -24.35
CA LEU A 402 9.51 27.84 -24.07
C LEU A 402 8.97 28.89 -25.04
N LEU A 403 8.97 28.55 -26.34
CA LEU A 403 8.50 29.43 -27.40
C LEU A 403 7.00 29.69 -27.29
N LEU A 404 6.23 28.70 -26.84
CA LEU A 404 4.80 28.84 -26.59
C LEU A 404 4.52 29.78 -25.40
N GLN A 405 5.27 29.68 -24.29
CA GLN A 405 5.12 30.63 -23.18
C GLN A 405 5.47 32.07 -23.58
N TRP A 406 6.47 32.25 -24.45
CA TRP A 406 6.78 33.55 -25.02
C TRP A 406 5.72 34.04 -26.00
N HIS A 407 5.09 33.14 -26.76
CA HIS A 407 3.95 33.45 -27.64
C HIS A 407 2.78 33.97 -26.82
N GLU A 408 2.40 33.27 -25.75
CA GLU A 408 1.37 33.69 -24.79
C GLU A 408 1.69 35.08 -24.19
N ALA A 409 2.92 35.27 -23.68
CA ALA A 409 3.35 36.54 -23.11
C ALA A 409 3.29 37.69 -24.13
N CYS A 410 3.67 37.43 -25.38
CA CYS A 410 3.61 38.41 -26.46
C CYS A 410 2.17 38.70 -26.89
N ALA A 411 1.30 37.70 -26.93
CA ALA A 411 -0.11 37.84 -27.28
C ALA A 411 -0.84 38.73 -26.26
N LEU A 412 -0.65 38.47 -24.96
CA LEU A 412 -1.23 39.26 -23.87
C LEU A 412 -0.82 40.73 -23.89
N LYS A 413 0.39 41.04 -24.38
CA LYS A 413 0.94 42.41 -24.43
C LYS A 413 0.83 43.07 -25.82
N GLY A 414 0.27 42.39 -26.82
CA GLY A 414 0.22 42.87 -28.21
C GLY A 414 1.62 43.14 -28.80
N HIS A 415 2.60 42.30 -28.46
CA HIS A 415 3.99 42.52 -28.82
C HIS A 415 4.29 42.11 -30.28
N LYS A 416 5.16 42.87 -30.97
CA LYS A 416 5.50 42.62 -32.38
C LYS A 416 6.21 41.29 -32.62
N ALA A 417 6.87 40.76 -31.60
CA ALA A 417 7.56 39.47 -31.66
C ALA A 417 6.61 38.28 -31.84
N LEU A 418 5.31 38.46 -31.62
CA LEU A 418 4.28 37.42 -31.79
C LEU A 418 4.34 36.75 -33.16
N ASN A 419 4.35 37.53 -34.24
CA ASN A 419 4.37 37.00 -35.61
C ASN A 419 5.59 36.11 -35.89
N ARG A 420 6.74 36.45 -35.28
CA ARG A 420 7.99 35.69 -35.42
C ARG A 420 7.88 34.34 -34.71
N LEU A 421 7.33 34.35 -33.49
CA LEU A 421 7.07 33.14 -32.71
C LEU A 421 6.03 32.25 -33.38
N GLU A 422 4.95 32.80 -33.92
CA GLU A 422 3.95 32.03 -34.66
C GLU A 422 4.53 31.36 -35.92
N ALA A 423 5.36 32.08 -36.68
CA ALA A 423 6.01 31.52 -37.85
C ALA A 423 6.92 30.34 -37.47
N HIS A 424 7.69 30.49 -36.38
CA HIS A 424 8.59 29.45 -35.89
C HIS A 424 7.85 28.25 -35.31
N LEU A 425 6.79 28.48 -34.51
CA LEU A 425 5.94 27.41 -33.97
C LEU A 425 5.22 26.64 -35.10
N ARG A 426 4.75 27.32 -36.15
CA ARG A 426 4.17 26.66 -37.33
C ARG A 426 5.20 25.84 -38.12
N ASP A 427 6.45 26.29 -38.18
CA ASP A 427 7.54 25.51 -38.79
C ASP A 427 7.86 24.25 -37.96
N LEU A 428 7.94 24.39 -36.64
CA LEU A 428 8.08 23.25 -35.71
C LEU A 428 6.94 22.24 -35.87
N MET A 429 5.68 22.70 -35.97
CA MET A 429 4.53 21.84 -36.20
C MET A 429 4.63 21.01 -37.50
N ARG A 430 5.34 21.51 -38.52
CA ARG A 430 5.58 20.78 -39.78
C ARG A 430 6.70 19.76 -39.63
N LYS A 431 7.77 20.13 -38.92
CA LYS A 431 8.94 19.25 -38.68
C LYS A 431 8.64 18.13 -37.69
N ARG A 432 7.81 18.41 -36.68
CA ARG A 432 7.49 17.55 -35.55
C ARG A 432 5.98 17.30 -35.48
N GLN A 433 5.50 16.38 -36.32
CA GLN A 433 4.08 16.03 -36.39
C GLN A 433 3.55 15.42 -35.07
N ASP A 434 4.43 14.79 -34.28
CA ASP A 434 4.15 14.20 -32.97
C ASP A 434 3.60 15.20 -31.95
N ILE A 435 4.12 16.43 -31.93
CA ILE A 435 3.73 17.50 -30.98
C ILE A 435 2.88 18.60 -31.62
N SER A 436 2.55 18.47 -32.91
CA SER A 436 1.83 19.49 -33.67
C SER A 436 0.48 19.87 -33.02
N HIS A 437 -0.23 18.88 -32.49
CA HIS A 437 -1.49 19.10 -31.79
C HIS A 437 -1.32 19.91 -30.50
N LEU A 438 -0.26 19.67 -29.72
CA LEU A 438 0.02 20.41 -28.47
C LEU A 438 0.33 21.89 -28.74
N ILE A 439 1.17 22.17 -29.74
CA ILE A 439 1.50 23.54 -30.14
C ILE A 439 0.24 24.25 -30.65
N LYS A 440 -0.54 23.58 -31.50
CA LYS A 440 -1.76 24.16 -32.07
C LYS A 440 -2.78 24.52 -30.99
N GLU A 441 -3.01 23.63 -30.03
CA GLU A 441 -3.94 23.86 -28.92
C GLU A 441 -3.41 24.97 -28.00
N GLY A 442 -2.11 24.99 -27.70
CA GLY A 442 -1.48 26.03 -26.92
C GLY A 442 -1.57 27.41 -27.54
N MET A 443 -1.46 27.53 -28.87
CA MET A 443 -1.59 28.80 -29.59
C MET A 443 -3.04 29.34 -29.63
N MET A 444 -4.04 28.54 -29.24
CA MET A 444 -5.44 28.97 -29.16
C MET A 444 -5.83 29.49 -27.77
N LEU A 445 -4.99 29.28 -26.75
CA LEU A 445 -5.12 29.87 -25.42
C LEU A 445 -4.67 31.33 -25.45
#